data_AF-A0A5A8D8K5-F1
#
_entry.id   AF-A0A5A8D8K5-F1
#
_cell.length_a   1.000
_cell.length_b   1.000
_cell.length_c   1.000
_cell.angle_alpha   90.00
_cell.angle_beta   90.00
_cell.angle_gamma   90.00
#
_symmetry.space_group_name_H-M   'P 1'
#
loop_
_entity.id
_entity.type
_entity.pdbx_description
1 polymer ?
#
loop_
_entity_poly.entity_id
_entity_poly.type
_entity_poly.pdbx_seq_one_letter_code
_entity_poly.pdbx_strand_id
1 'polypeptide(L)'
;MLTGMFPHEIVIRLPASATVRQVQISSMNLGSVKVSRASGPAPGSWNELCSFDMSPTPGVMQSESADCDAGEATFVRFQFLSGVAAFAAVYSLAVIS
;
A
#
# COMPACT_ATOMS: atom_id res chain seq x y z
N MET A 1 -13.71 16.75 -16.07
CA MET A 1 -12.72 15.66 -16.10
C MET A 1 -12.09 15.59 -14.71
N LEU A 2 -12.38 14.54 -13.93
CA LEU A 2 -11.75 14.34 -12.63
C LEU A 2 -10.51 13.47 -12.87
N THR A 3 -9.34 14.08 -12.89
CA THR A 3 -8.07 13.35 -12.92
C THR A 3 -7.76 12.88 -11.51
N GLY A 4 -7.91 11.56 -11.25
CA GLY A 4 -7.68 10.92 -9.94
C GLY A 4 -8.80 9.95 -9.56
N MET A 5 -8.99 8.87 -10.33
CA MET A 5 -10.00 7.84 -10.01
C MET A 5 -9.37 6.71 -9.20
N PHE A 6 -9.72 6.61 -7.93
CA PHE A 6 -9.45 5.42 -7.13
C PHE A 6 -10.39 4.27 -7.55
N PRO A 7 -9.97 3.00 -7.42
CA PRO A 7 -8.72 2.55 -6.83
C PRO A 7 -7.52 2.60 -7.80
N HIS A 8 -6.34 2.82 -7.24
CA HIS A 8 -5.05 2.64 -7.91
C HIS A 8 -4.21 1.60 -7.19
N GLU A 9 -3.26 0.95 -7.87
CA GLU A 9 -2.41 -0.05 -7.24
C GLU A 9 -0.95 0.02 -7.66
N ILE A 10 -0.07 -0.35 -6.73
CA ILE A 10 1.36 -0.60 -6.97
C ILE A 10 1.68 -2.00 -6.45
N VAL A 11 2.29 -2.82 -7.31
CA VAL A 11 2.75 -4.17 -6.95
C VAL A 11 4.27 -4.19 -6.90
N ILE A 12 4.81 -4.60 -5.74
CA ILE A 12 6.24 -4.75 -5.48
C ILE A 12 6.57 -6.23 -5.48
N ARG A 13 7.55 -6.64 -6.30
CA ARG A 13 8.16 -7.98 -6.21
C ARG A 13 9.34 -7.90 -5.25
N LEU A 14 9.31 -8.73 -4.20
CA LEU A 14 10.41 -8.82 -3.25
C LEU A 14 11.60 -9.55 -3.89
N PRO A 15 12.85 -9.21 -3.51
CA PRO A 15 14.05 -9.86 -4.06
C PRO A 15 14.14 -11.33 -3.67
N ALA A 16 13.55 -11.70 -2.51
CA ALA A 16 13.38 -13.06 -2.03
C ALA A 16 12.04 -13.16 -1.30
N SER A 17 11.53 -14.38 -1.13
CA SER A 17 10.34 -14.63 -0.31
C SER A 17 10.62 -14.20 1.14
N ALA A 18 9.74 -13.42 1.74
CA ALA A 18 9.92 -12.91 3.10
C ALA A 18 8.58 -12.79 3.83
N THR A 19 8.59 -12.95 5.15
CA THR A 19 7.40 -12.75 5.99
C THR A 19 7.20 -11.27 6.21
N VAL A 20 6.17 -10.69 5.61
CA VAL A 20 5.82 -9.27 5.82
C VAL A 20 5.23 -9.12 7.22
N ARG A 21 5.70 -8.12 7.97
CA ARG A 21 5.21 -7.80 9.32
C ARG A 21 4.64 -6.39 9.42
N GLN A 22 5.21 -5.45 8.66
CA GLN A 22 4.83 -4.06 8.71
C GLN A 22 5.06 -3.43 7.33
N VAL A 23 4.28 -2.40 7.01
CA VAL A 23 4.54 -1.54 5.85
C VAL A 23 4.68 -0.09 6.27
N GLN A 24 5.38 0.69 5.46
CA GLN A 24 5.48 2.13 5.62
C GLN A 24 5.16 2.83 4.29
N ILE A 25 4.41 3.92 4.37
CA ILE A 25 3.98 4.70 3.21
C ILE A 25 4.24 6.17 3.47
N SER A 26 4.94 6.81 2.53
CA SER A 26 5.01 8.27 2.43
C SER A 26 4.20 8.73 1.22
N SER A 27 3.27 9.65 1.44
CA SER A 27 2.31 10.09 0.41
C SER A 27 1.81 11.52 0.66
N MET A 28 0.94 12.00 -0.22
CA MET A 28 0.15 13.21 -0.03
C MET A 28 -1.26 12.99 -0.56
N ASN A 29 -2.26 13.48 0.17
CA ASN A 29 -3.69 13.38 -0.10
C ASN A 29 -4.24 11.95 -0.27
N LEU A 30 -3.53 10.95 0.24
CA LEU A 30 -4.00 9.57 0.25
C LEU A 30 -5.03 9.39 1.38
N GLY A 31 -6.05 8.56 1.16
CA GLY A 31 -7.11 8.28 2.13
C GLY A 31 -6.93 6.91 2.74
N SER A 32 -7.53 5.89 2.16
CA SER A 32 -7.50 4.51 2.67
C SER A 32 -6.60 3.63 1.83
N VAL A 33 -5.83 2.77 2.48
CA VAL A 33 -4.90 1.83 1.83
C VAL A 33 -5.20 0.40 2.28
N LYS A 34 -5.22 -0.51 1.32
CA LYS A 34 -5.24 -1.96 1.56
C LYS A 34 -3.96 -2.59 1.06
N VAL A 35 -3.34 -3.43 1.88
CA VAL A 35 -2.14 -4.17 1.54
C VAL A 35 -2.49 -5.65 1.42
N SER A 36 -2.00 -6.28 0.36
CA SER A 36 -2.17 -7.72 0.13
C SER A 36 -0.86 -8.37 -0.28
N ARG A 37 -0.74 -9.67 -0.05
CA ARG A 37 0.39 -10.49 -0.48
C ARG A 37 -0.03 -11.53 -1.51
N ALA A 38 0.92 -11.91 -2.34
CA ALA A 38 0.87 -13.13 -3.13
C ALA A 38 2.21 -13.86 -3.02
N SER A 39 2.16 -15.18 -3.12
CA SER A 39 3.34 -16.06 -3.05
C SER A 39 3.45 -16.87 -4.34
N GLY A 40 4.66 -17.30 -4.68
CA GLY A 40 4.92 -18.11 -5.86
C GLY A 40 5.55 -17.34 -7.02
N PRO A 41 5.61 -17.93 -8.23
CA PRO A 41 6.36 -17.36 -9.35
C PRO A 41 5.68 -16.15 -10.01
N ALA A 42 4.38 -15.97 -9.80
CA ALA A 42 3.60 -14.86 -10.34
C ALA A 42 2.48 -14.44 -9.34
N PRO A 43 2.06 -13.16 -9.35
CA PRO A 43 0.97 -12.70 -8.50
C PRO A 43 -0.38 -13.21 -9.01
N GLY A 44 -0.90 -14.29 -8.41
CA GLY A 44 -2.19 -14.89 -8.81
C GLY A 44 -3.29 -14.75 -7.76
N SER A 45 -3.00 -15.13 -6.52
CA SER A 45 -3.94 -15.10 -5.40
C SER A 45 -3.50 -14.09 -4.35
N TRP A 46 -4.27 -13.00 -4.23
CA TRP A 46 -4.02 -11.95 -3.25
C TRP A 46 -4.72 -12.25 -1.93
N ASN A 47 -3.95 -12.34 -0.86
CA ASN A 47 -4.45 -12.42 0.51
C ASN A 47 -4.19 -11.09 1.22
N GLU A 48 -5.18 -10.57 1.94
CA GLU A 48 -5.00 -9.33 2.69
C GLU A 48 -3.96 -9.52 3.80
N LEU A 49 -3.14 -8.48 4.00
CA LEU A 49 -2.17 -8.37 5.09
C LEU A 49 -2.66 -7.41 6.17
N CYS A 50 -3.19 -6.26 5.73
CA CYS A 50 -3.66 -5.17 6.59
C CYS A 50 -4.40 -4.14 5.72
N SER A 51 -5.25 -3.35 6.36
CA SER A 51 -5.88 -2.16 5.78
C SER A 51 -5.87 -1.05 6.82
N PHE A 52 -5.61 0.18 6.38
CA PHE A 52 -5.51 1.34 7.27
C PHE A 52 -5.84 2.65 6.55
N ASP A 53 -6.22 3.65 7.34
CA ASP A 53 -6.46 5.00 6.86
C ASP A 53 -5.24 5.88 7.12
N MET A 54 -5.02 6.82 6.21
CA MET A 54 -3.99 7.85 6.31
C MET A 54 -4.58 9.07 7.04
N SER A 55 -3.75 9.74 7.84
CA SER A 55 -4.15 10.98 8.51
C SER A 55 -4.69 12.02 7.51
N PRO A 56 -5.90 12.57 7.67
CA PRO A 56 -6.51 13.47 6.69
C PRO A 56 -5.90 14.87 6.78
N THR A 57 -4.70 15.05 6.22
CA THR A 57 -3.95 16.32 6.20
C THR A 57 -3.76 16.80 4.75
N PRO A 58 -4.78 17.47 4.14
CA PRO A 58 -4.72 17.88 2.75
C PRO A 58 -3.54 18.80 2.45
N GLY A 59 -2.80 18.50 1.38
CA GLY A 59 -1.65 19.29 0.92
C GLY A 59 -0.39 19.12 1.76
N VAL A 60 -0.39 18.23 2.76
CA VAL A 60 0.77 17.95 3.62
C VAL A 60 1.24 16.51 3.41
N MET A 61 2.54 16.28 3.58
CA MET A 61 3.12 14.94 3.55
C MET A 61 2.53 14.07 4.67
N GLN A 62 2.05 12.89 4.30
CA GLN A 62 1.54 11.86 5.20
C GLN A 62 2.58 10.74 5.27
N SER A 63 2.95 10.31 6.47
CA SER A 63 3.87 9.20 6.69
C SER A 63 3.27 8.25 7.70
N GLU A 64 2.81 7.09 7.23
CA GLU A 64 2.13 6.11 8.07
C GLU A 64 2.91 4.79 8.10
N SER A 65 2.82 4.12 9.25
CA SER A 65 3.36 2.79 9.50
C SER A 65 2.23 1.90 9.99
N ALA A 66 2.02 0.77 9.35
CA ALA A 66 0.97 -0.17 9.73
C ALA A 66 1.55 -1.55 10.00
N ASP A 67 1.27 -2.07 11.18
CA ASP A 67 1.49 -3.48 11.50
C ASP A 67 0.48 -4.33 10.72
N CYS A 68 0.96 -5.46 10.21
CA CYS A 68 0.19 -6.34 9.36
C CYS A 68 0.26 -7.78 9.85
N ASP A 69 -0.73 -8.59 9.48
CA ASP A 69 -0.73 -10.00 9.79
C ASP A 69 0.52 -10.65 9.18
N ALA A 70 1.24 -11.44 9.97
CA ALA A 70 2.46 -12.09 9.51
C ALA A 70 2.14 -13.02 8.34
N GLY A 71 2.75 -12.77 7.18
CA GLY A 71 2.47 -13.54 5.98
C GLY A 71 3.65 -13.60 5.02
N GLU A 72 4.02 -14.81 4.60
CA GLU A 72 5.06 -15.01 3.59
C GLU A 72 4.62 -14.45 2.23
N ALA A 73 5.42 -13.57 1.65
CA ALA A 73 5.13 -12.90 0.39
C ALA A 73 6.30 -12.98 -0.57
N THR A 74 5.99 -13.15 -1.86
CA THR A 74 6.91 -12.86 -2.97
C THR A 74 6.52 -11.56 -3.66
N PHE A 75 5.24 -11.20 -3.60
CA PHE A 75 4.69 -9.95 -4.10
C PHE A 75 3.86 -9.28 -3.01
N VAL A 76 3.98 -7.96 -2.90
CA VAL A 76 3.15 -7.12 -2.04
C VAL A 76 2.43 -6.11 -2.91
N ARG A 77 1.12 -6.00 -2.75
CA ARG A 77 0.26 -5.06 -3.47
C ARG A 77 -0.25 -4.01 -2.49
N PHE A 78 0.01 -2.76 -2.82
CA PHE A 78 -0.60 -1.59 -2.19
C PHE A 78 -1.76 -1.13 -3.06
N GLN A 79 -2.98 -1.20 -2.55
CA GLN A 79 -4.18 -0.66 -3.20
C GLN A 79 -4.59 0.62 -2.48
N PHE A 80 -4.61 1.72 -3.22
CA PHE A 80 -5.07 3.02 -2.76
C PHE A 80 -6.55 3.11 -3.08
N LEU A 81 -7.40 3.07 -2.05
CA LEU A 81 -8.86 2.96 -2.21
C LEU A 81 -9.55 4.33 -2.26
N SER A 82 -8.92 5.36 -1.68
CA SER A 82 -9.47 6.71 -1.64
C SER A 82 -8.37 7.76 -1.49
N GLY A 83 -8.74 9.03 -1.66
CA GLY A 83 -7.91 10.20 -1.44
C GLY A 83 -8.74 11.37 -0.91
N VAL A 84 -8.08 12.34 -0.29
CA VAL A 84 -8.72 13.50 0.35
C VAL A 84 -8.70 14.77 -0.51
N ALA A 85 -8.16 14.69 -1.73
CA ALA A 85 -8.12 15.79 -2.70
C ALA A 85 -8.26 15.25 -4.13
N ALA A 86 -8.27 16.15 -5.11
CA ALA A 86 -8.38 15.78 -6.52
C ALA A 86 -7.21 14.90 -7.01
N PHE A 87 -6.02 15.06 -6.42
CA PHE A 87 -4.83 14.27 -6.75
C PHE A 87 -4.18 13.75 -5.47
N ALA A 88 -3.66 12.52 -5.54
CA ALA A 88 -2.78 11.95 -4.53
C ALA A 88 -1.40 11.64 -5.13
N ALA A 89 -0.38 11.68 -4.29
CA ALA A 89 0.98 11.33 -4.64
C ALA A 89 1.51 10.27 -3.68
N VAL A 90 2.28 9.32 -4.19
CA VAL A 90 3.00 8.33 -3.39
C VAL A 90 4.49 8.57 -3.60
N TYR A 91 5.22 8.86 -2.53
CA TYR A 91 6.64 9.19 -2.57
C TYR A 91 7.52 7.99 -2.27
N SER A 92 7.13 7.18 -1.28
CA SER A 92 7.83 5.95 -0.94
C SER A 92 6.90 4.88 -0.38
N LEU A 93 7.26 3.63 -0.67
CA LEU A 93 6.65 2.42 -0.10
C LEU A 93 7.79 1.56 0.43
N ALA A 94 7.68 1.12 1.67
CA ALA A 94 8.61 0.17 2.27
C ALA A 94 7.85 -1.03 2.82
N VAL A 95 8.44 -2.21 2.61
CA VAL A 95 7.98 -3.48 3.17
C VAL A 95 9.01 -3.90 4.21
N ILE A 96 8.55 -4.10 5.44
CA ILE A 96 9.38 -4.52 6.57
C ILE A 96 9.07 -5.98 6.85
N SER A 97 10.10 -6.82 6.72
CA SER A 97 10.04 -8.28 6.87
C SER A 97 10.78 -8.79 8.10
#